data_AF-D8M4J0-F1
#
_entry.id   AF-D8M4J0-F1
#
_cell.length_a   1.000
_cell.length_b   1.000
_cell.length_c   1.000
_cell.angle_alpha   90.00
_cell.angle_beta   90.00
_cell.angle_gamma   90.00
#
_symmetry.space_group_name_H-M   'P 1'
#
loop_
_entity.id
_entity.type
_entity.pdbx_description
1 polymer ?
#
loop_
_entity_poly.entity_id
_entity_poly.type
_entity_poly.pdbx_seq_one_letter_code
_entity_poly.pdbx_strand_id
1 'polypeptide(L)'
;MYHGEFNERREREGWGIQYDETSGRMLLEGIWKGNKLVEIIRKIEGTIMIEFKRNGDNTIASNRIPLYVGEFIYDESKELFIRNGRGYWIDEETRIATREVEWKDGVEVSGRDLYDGWYTQSTKPKPKPKPKPKPAPMPVPAPAPKPAPAPKPAPKPAPKPAPKPAPIREEPAPLRFIVTGSTKWTDVSLQVTDLTISSNCCNDLNALDLNRFEWLRSIEIGNECFESVQTFKIDGLNRLKTIKIGYNSFTQVKYDCGNDKWKSFHILNCESLESIQIGQYSFSDFAGDFELKNLPQLQSIQIGTVGSDSANFYFSSFVIRDLPNLQSITLGDDTFRLSLSTIIENLPSLQSIQLGFSALQGSYDDDSASLIMRNLPNLTSITSVGWSFNNPRVVKLENIPNLRIVKLPDSFKRVRSKKPISNVSSILDRLV
;
A
#
# COMPACT_ATOMS: atom_id res chain seq x y z
N MET A 1 12.01 -1.75 26.21
CA MET A 1 13.07 -2.70 26.61
C MET A 1 14.30 -2.45 25.73
N TYR A 2 15.52 -2.66 26.22
CA TYR A 2 16.76 -2.31 25.50
C TYR A 2 17.85 -3.36 25.74
N HIS A 3 18.55 -3.74 24.67
CA HIS A 3 19.75 -4.57 24.70
C HIS A 3 20.91 -3.76 24.14
N GLY A 4 22.02 -3.65 24.87
CA GLY A 4 23.17 -2.88 24.40
C GLY A 4 24.00 -2.28 25.51
N GLU A 5 24.85 -1.34 25.13
CA GLU A 5 25.80 -0.69 26.03
C GLU A 5 25.14 0.36 26.94
N PHE A 6 25.71 0.54 28.12
CA PHE A 6 25.30 1.55 29.11
C PHE A 6 26.53 2.26 29.66
N ASN A 7 26.40 3.57 29.94
CA ASN A 7 27.44 4.33 30.62
C ASN A 7 27.43 4.10 32.15
N GLU A 8 28.39 4.69 32.87
CA GLU A 8 28.52 4.56 34.34
C GLU A 8 27.28 5.01 35.11
N ARG A 9 26.42 5.85 34.50
CA ARG A 9 25.15 6.32 35.08
C ARG A 9 23.97 5.43 34.74
N ARG A 10 24.20 4.28 34.09
CA ARG A 10 23.18 3.35 33.56
C ARG A 10 22.26 3.99 32.51
N GLU A 11 22.77 4.97 31.77
CA GLU A 11 22.08 5.51 30.61
C GLU A 11 22.52 4.75 29.36
N ARG A 12 21.62 4.61 28.37
CA ARG A 12 21.95 3.99 27.08
C ARG A 12 23.06 4.79 26.39
N GLU A 13 24.12 4.10 26.02
CA GLU A 13 25.33 4.67 25.41
C GLU A 13 25.83 3.69 24.36
N GLY A 14 26.47 4.13 23.29
CA GLY A 14 27.05 3.23 22.30
C GLY A 14 26.02 2.47 21.48
N TRP A 15 26.34 1.24 21.07
CA TRP A 15 25.46 0.42 20.24
C TRP A 15 24.35 -0.26 21.06
N GLY A 16 23.21 -0.51 20.40
CA GLY A 16 22.12 -1.27 20.99
C GLY A 16 20.92 -1.51 20.09
N ILE A 17 19.94 -2.18 20.66
CA ILE A 17 18.68 -2.57 20.05
C ILE A 17 17.55 -2.17 21.00
N GLN A 18 16.60 -1.41 20.46
CA GLN A 18 15.40 -1.04 21.17
C GLN A 18 14.28 -2.01 20.84
N TYR A 19 13.55 -2.43 21.87
CA TYR A 19 12.41 -3.31 21.80
C TYR A 19 11.17 -2.62 22.36
N ASP A 20 10.04 -2.95 21.76
CA ASP A 20 8.73 -2.57 22.25
C ASP A 20 8.49 -3.15 23.64
N GLU A 21 7.98 -2.33 24.55
CA GLU A 21 7.83 -2.71 25.96
C GLU A 21 6.67 -3.69 26.19
N THR A 22 5.64 -3.65 25.35
CA THR A 22 4.44 -4.47 25.52
C THR A 22 4.59 -5.81 24.80
N SER A 23 5.05 -5.78 23.56
CA SER A 23 5.13 -6.95 22.68
C SER A 23 6.48 -7.66 22.72
N GLY A 24 7.53 -7.03 23.25
CA GLY A 24 8.90 -7.54 23.21
C GLY A 24 9.51 -7.57 21.81
N ARG A 25 8.83 -7.02 20.80
CA ARG A 25 9.32 -7.01 19.42
C ARG A 25 10.46 -6.02 19.25
N MET A 26 11.44 -6.40 18.43
CA MET A 26 12.52 -5.51 18.02
C MET A 26 11.97 -4.35 17.20
N LEU A 27 12.37 -3.12 17.53
CA LEU A 27 11.93 -1.89 16.84
C LEU A 27 13.03 -1.31 15.95
N LEU A 28 14.23 -1.13 16.51
CA LEU A 28 15.36 -0.55 15.79
C LEU A 28 16.69 -0.91 16.44
N GLU A 29 17.73 -0.85 15.63
CA GLU A 29 19.14 -0.91 16.04
C GLU A 29 19.77 0.46 15.74
N GLY A 30 20.66 0.94 16.61
CA GLY A 30 21.24 2.27 16.47
C GLY A 30 22.49 2.53 17.29
N ILE A 31 22.79 3.81 17.51
CA ILE A 31 23.79 4.35 18.42
C ILE A 31 23.10 5.33 19.37
N TRP A 32 23.39 5.22 20.66
CA TRP A 32 22.85 6.04 21.73
C TRP A 32 23.94 6.87 22.40
N LYS A 33 23.56 8.03 22.93
CA LYS A 33 24.38 8.88 23.77
C LYS A 33 23.54 9.48 24.88
N GLY A 34 23.82 9.10 26.14
CA GLY A 34 23.05 9.55 27.31
C GLY A 34 21.54 9.40 27.15
N ASN A 35 21.06 8.16 26.94
CA ASN A 35 19.66 7.81 26.68
C ASN A 35 19.03 8.35 25.39
N LYS A 36 19.72 9.21 24.64
CA LYS A 36 19.24 9.75 23.36
C LYS A 36 19.76 8.90 22.20
N LEU A 37 18.87 8.42 21.35
CA LEU A 37 19.24 7.83 20.07
C LEU A 37 19.88 8.93 19.19
N VAL A 38 21.02 8.67 18.57
CA VAL A 38 21.76 9.63 17.73
C VAL A 38 21.96 9.14 16.30
N GLU A 39 22.07 7.84 16.10
CA GLU A 39 22.13 7.23 14.78
C GLU A 39 21.19 6.02 14.81
N ILE A 40 20.29 5.91 13.84
CA ILE A 40 19.66 4.62 13.59
C ILE A 40 20.58 3.89 12.60
N ILE A 41 20.73 2.58 12.74
CA ILE A 41 21.46 1.73 11.78
C ILE A 41 20.43 0.90 11.00
N ARG A 42 19.48 0.27 11.72
CA ARG A 42 18.39 -0.52 11.13
C ARG A 42 17.04 -0.20 11.78
N LYS A 43 15.97 -0.31 11.01
CA LYS A 43 14.58 -0.28 11.51
C LYS A 43 13.92 -1.61 11.18
N ILE A 44 13.17 -2.14 12.13
CA ILE A 44 12.50 -3.44 12.03
C ILE A 44 10.99 -3.23 11.97
N GLU A 45 10.35 -3.83 10.97
CA GLU A 45 8.92 -3.80 10.73
C GLU A 45 8.44 -5.23 10.49
N GLY A 46 8.09 -5.93 11.58
CA GLY A 46 7.75 -7.34 11.53
C GLY A 46 8.95 -8.20 11.11
N THR A 47 8.84 -8.88 9.97
CA THR A 47 9.92 -9.70 9.39
C THR A 47 10.83 -8.90 8.44
N ILE A 48 10.56 -7.61 8.22
CA ILE A 48 11.31 -6.76 7.31
C ILE A 48 12.29 -5.88 8.08
N MET A 49 13.52 -5.83 7.59
CA MET A 49 14.58 -4.95 8.03
C MET A 49 14.86 -3.90 6.96
N ILE A 50 14.90 -2.64 7.40
CA ILE A 50 15.42 -1.52 6.62
C ILE A 50 16.80 -1.19 7.17
N GLU A 51 17.84 -1.43 6.38
CA GLU A 51 19.21 -1.04 6.68
C GLU A 51 19.54 0.26 5.98
N PHE A 52 20.19 1.18 6.69
CA PHE A 52 20.45 2.52 6.17
C PHE A 52 21.94 2.82 6.07
N LYS A 53 22.28 3.76 5.19
CA LYS A 53 23.63 4.29 5.09
C LYS A 53 24.00 5.00 6.40
N ARG A 54 25.19 4.68 6.89
CA ARG A 54 25.81 5.34 8.04
C ARG A 54 26.50 6.63 7.59
N ASN A 55 26.10 7.75 8.18
CA ASN A 55 26.60 9.09 7.85
C ASN A 55 26.66 10.03 9.08
N GLY A 56 26.60 9.49 10.31
CA GLY A 56 26.56 10.28 11.55
C GLY A 56 25.16 10.79 11.91
N ASP A 57 25.06 11.65 12.94
CA ASP A 57 23.83 12.10 13.64
C ASP A 57 22.58 12.22 12.74
N ASN A 58 21.73 11.17 12.74
CA ASN A 58 20.59 11.02 11.83
C ASN A 58 19.45 10.23 12.49
N THR A 59 18.73 10.93 13.37
CA THR A 59 17.55 10.41 14.09
C THR A 59 16.24 10.60 13.34
N ILE A 60 16.23 11.40 12.26
CA ILE A 60 15.04 11.68 11.46
C ILE A 60 15.00 10.72 10.26
N ALA A 61 14.04 9.78 10.26
CA ALA A 61 13.91 8.75 9.24
C ALA A 61 13.81 9.29 7.80
N SER A 62 13.21 10.47 7.59
CA SER A 62 13.06 11.08 6.25
C SER A 62 14.37 11.54 5.60
N ASN A 63 15.44 11.71 6.38
CA ASN A 63 16.76 12.13 5.87
C ASN A 63 17.70 10.94 5.63
N ARG A 64 17.22 9.72 5.86
CA ARG A 64 18.05 8.53 5.82
C ARG A 64 17.93 7.83 4.49
N ILE A 65 19.01 7.16 4.14
CA ILE A 65 19.19 6.48 2.87
C ILE A 65 19.06 4.99 3.15
N PRO A 66 17.94 4.33 2.80
CA PRO A 66 17.91 2.89 2.80
C PRO A 66 18.96 2.37 1.82
N LEU A 67 19.71 1.35 2.22
CA LEU A 67 20.62 0.57 1.37
C LEU A 67 20.05 -0.81 1.08
N TYR A 68 19.30 -1.36 2.05
CA TYR A 68 18.61 -2.63 1.93
C TYR A 68 17.23 -2.55 2.58
N VAL A 69 16.24 -3.14 1.93
CA VAL A 69 14.90 -3.35 2.49
C VAL A 69 14.50 -4.79 2.20
N GLY A 70 14.34 -5.62 3.21
CA GLY A 70 13.95 -7.01 2.98
C GLY A 70 13.91 -7.86 4.22
N GLU A 71 13.60 -9.13 4.02
CA GLU A 71 13.52 -10.11 5.08
C GLU A 71 14.89 -10.36 5.73
N PHE A 72 14.86 -10.76 7.00
CA PHE A 72 16.06 -11.02 7.79
C PHE A 72 15.81 -12.10 8.86
N ILE A 73 16.90 -12.65 9.36
CA ILE A 73 16.97 -13.42 10.60
C ILE A 73 17.94 -12.69 11.53
N TYR A 74 17.63 -12.66 12.83
CA TYR A 74 18.54 -12.19 13.86
C TYR A 74 19.17 -13.38 14.59
N ASP A 75 20.49 -13.49 14.54
CA ASP A 75 21.26 -14.45 15.32
C ASP A 75 21.60 -13.81 16.68
N GLU A 76 20.80 -14.12 17.70
CA GLU A 76 20.99 -13.57 19.06
C GLU A 76 22.34 -13.93 19.66
N SER A 77 22.90 -15.10 19.31
CA SER A 77 24.19 -15.57 19.86
C SER A 77 25.38 -14.79 19.32
N LYS A 78 25.24 -14.24 18.11
CA LYS A 78 26.28 -13.44 17.43
C LYS A 78 25.93 -11.96 17.34
N GLU A 79 24.76 -11.56 17.85
CA GLU A 79 24.19 -10.22 17.72
C GLU A 79 24.19 -9.72 16.26
N LEU A 80 23.87 -10.61 15.32
CA LEU A 80 24.02 -10.36 13.89
C LEU A 80 22.69 -10.38 13.15
N PHE A 81 22.44 -9.32 12.38
CA PHE A 81 21.36 -9.27 11.39
C PHE A 81 21.82 -9.93 10.09
N ILE A 82 21.11 -11.00 9.71
CA ILE A 82 21.43 -11.82 8.55
C ILE A 82 20.30 -11.63 7.53
N ARG A 83 20.62 -11.14 6.32
CA ARG A 83 19.64 -11.05 5.23
C ARG A 83 19.19 -12.45 4.85
N ASN A 84 17.89 -12.70 4.85
CA ASN A 84 17.35 -14.03 4.62
C ASN A 84 15.91 -13.92 4.13
N GLY A 85 15.60 -14.53 2.98
CA GLY A 85 14.38 -14.29 2.23
C GLY A 85 14.57 -13.17 1.20
N ARG A 86 13.47 -12.59 0.73
CA ARG A 86 13.49 -11.59 -0.33
C ARG A 86 13.86 -10.20 0.18
N GLY A 87 14.67 -9.47 -0.59
CA GLY A 87 15.01 -8.09 -0.29
C GLY A 87 15.47 -7.29 -1.50
N TYR A 88 15.60 -5.98 -1.32
CA TYR A 88 15.91 -5.04 -2.37
C TYR A 88 17.17 -4.25 -2.05
N TRP A 89 18.04 -4.07 -3.04
CA TRP A 89 19.10 -3.07 -2.99
C TRP A 89 18.55 -1.74 -3.45
N ILE A 90 18.85 -0.70 -2.67
CA ILE A 90 18.39 0.66 -2.92
C ILE A 90 19.58 1.51 -3.34
N ASP A 91 19.42 2.23 -4.44
CA ASP A 91 20.44 3.15 -4.92
C ASP A 91 20.54 4.40 -4.03
N GLU A 92 21.78 4.78 -3.74
CA GLU A 92 22.08 5.83 -2.79
C GLU A 92 21.76 7.24 -3.33
N GLU A 93 21.77 7.45 -4.65
CA GLU A 93 21.52 8.77 -5.22
C GLU A 93 20.03 8.95 -5.52
N THR A 94 19.45 7.96 -6.19
CA THR A 94 18.07 7.99 -6.70
C THR A 94 17.04 7.56 -5.68
N ARG A 95 17.43 6.82 -4.62
CA ARG A 95 16.53 6.20 -3.62
C ARG A 95 15.61 5.11 -4.22
N ILE A 96 15.92 4.64 -5.42
CA ILE A 96 15.12 3.66 -6.15
C ILE A 96 15.72 2.27 -5.98
N ALA A 97 14.87 1.23 -5.92
CA ALA A 97 15.34 -0.13 -5.90
C ALA A 97 16.02 -0.49 -7.24
N THR A 98 17.25 -0.99 -7.18
CA THR A 98 18.06 -1.36 -8.35
C THR A 98 18.13 -2.85 -8.56
N ARG A 99 17.83 -3.65 -7.53
CA ARG A 99 17.87 -5.10 -7.62
C ARG A 99 16.93 -5.72 -6.60
N GLU A 100 16.13 -6.68 -7.03
CA GLU A 100 15.44 -7.63 -6.16
C GLU A 100 16.33 -8.86 -6.00
N VAL A 101 16.53 -9.32 -4.77
CA VAL A 101 17.47 -10.39 -4.41
C VAL A 101 16.80 -11.36 -3.44
N GLU A 102 16.96 -12.65 -3.67
CA GLU A 102 16.62 -13.72 -2.74
C GLU A 102 17.86 -14.10 -1.93
N TRP A 103 17.78 -14.02 -0.61
CA TRP A 103 18.85 -14.30 0.33
C TRP A 103 18.60 -15.60 1.08
N LYS A 104 19.67 -16.33 1.39
CA LYS A 104 19.62 -17.43 2.36
C LYS A 104 20.87 -17.36 3.23
N ASP A 105 20.66 -17.25 4.53
CA ASP A 105 21.73 -17.20 5.53
C ASP A 105 22.81 -16.13 5.21
N GLY A 106 22.38 -14.96 4.72
CA GLY A 106 23.26 -13.83 4.39
C GLY A 106 23.93 -13.93 3.01
N VAL A 107 23.66 -14.99 2.24
CA VAL A 107 24.19 -15.21 0.90
C VAL A 107 23.12 -14.94 -0.15
N GLU A 108 23.45 -14.17 -1.18
CA GLU A 108 22.59 -14.00 -2.36
C GLU A 108 22.48 -15.34 -3.13
N VAL A 109 21.27 -15.86 -3.23
CA VAL A 109 20.96 -17.11 -3.94
C VAL A 109 20.56 -16.83 -5.39
N SER A 110 19.78 -15.76 -5.59
CA SER A 110 19.37 -15.31 -6.92
C SER A 110 18.96 -13.85 -6.88
N GLY A 111 18.92 -13.17 -8.02
CA GLY A 111 18.44 -11.79 -8.08
C GLY A 111 18.19 -11.30 -9.50
N ARG A 112 17.43 -10.22 -9.59
CA ARG A 112 16.99 -9.58 -10.83
C ARG A 112 17.20 -8.08 -10.74
N ASP A 113 17.88 -7.52 -11.74
CA ASP A 113 18.09 -6.08 -11.83
C ASP A 113 16.78 -5.36 -12.15
N LEU A 114 16.62 -4.18 -11.57
CA LEU A 114 15.52 -3.25 -11.76
C LEU A 114 16.04 -2.01 -12.49
N TYR A 115 15.29 -1.56 -13.49
CA TYR A 115 15.58 -0.36 -14.27
C TYR A 115 14.65 0.75 -13.82
N ASP A 116 15.18 1.76 -13.12
CA ASP A 116 14.39 2.81 -12.46
C ASP A 116 13.27 2.24 -11.58
N GLY A 117 13.53 1.13 -10.89
CA GLY A 117 12.57 0.47 -9.99
C GLY A 117 11.63 -0.53 -10.67
N TRP A 118 11.78 -0.78 -11.97
CA TRP A 118 10.90 -1.66 -12.75
C TRP A 118 11.64 -2.87 -13.31
N TYR A 119 10.93 -4.00 -13.42
CA TYR A 119 11.47 -5.25 -14.00
C TYR A 119 11.69 -5.20 -15.52
N THR A 120 11.16 -4.19 -16.21
CA THR A 120 11.28 -4.06 -17.67
C THR A 120 11.91 -2.72 -18.02
N GLN A 121 12.81 -2.76 -19.00
CA GLN A 121 13.43 -1.56 -19.55
C GLN A 121 12.38 -0.83 -20.38
N SER A 122 11.64 0.10 -19.77
CA SER A 122 10.74 0.97 -20.53
C SER A 122 11.58 1.77 -21.53
N THR A 123 11.41 1.51 -22.82
CA THR A 123 11.98 2.35 -23.89
C THR A 123 11.20 3.67 -23.94
N LYS A 124 11.35 4.52 -22.92
CA LYS A 124 10.92 5.92 -23.00
C LYS A 124 12.09 6.77 -23.56
N PRO A 125 11.81 7.68 -24.51
CA PRO A 125 12.84 8.47 -25.15
C PRO A 125 13.48 9.43 -24.14
N LYS A 126 14.82 9.45 -24.14
CA LYS A 126 15.66 10.31 -23.30
C LYS A 126 15.26 11.79 -23.51
N PRO A 127 15.00 12.57 -22.45
CA PRO A 127 14.66 13.98 -22.58
C PRO A 127 15.79 14.74 -23.29
N LYS A 128 15.41 15.56 -24.27
CA LYS A 128 16.32 16.34 -25.12
C LYS A 128 17.09 17.35 -24.24
N PRO A 129 18.44 17.41 -24.29
CA PRO A 129 19.20 18.36 -23.48
C PRO A 129 18.84 19.80 -23.82
N LYS A 130 18.73 20.65 -22.78
CA LYS A 130 18.48 22.10 -22.90
C LYS A 130 19.58 22.77 -23.75
N PRO A 131 19.26 23.76 -24.61
CA PRO A 131 20.28 24.46 -25.40
C PRO A 131 21.26 25.21 -24.50
N LYS A 132 22.57 25.02 -24.72
CA LYS A 132 23.63 25.79 -24.05
C LYS A 132 23.74 27.21 -24.65
N PRO A 133 24.06 28.24 -23.85
CA PRO A 133 24.22 29.61 -24.34
C PRO A 133 25.38 29.72 -25.35
N LYS A 134 25.19 30.54 -26.38
CA LYS A 134 26.14 30.76 -27.49
C LYS A 134 27.34 31.59 -27.00
N PRO A 135 28.59 31.09 -27.09
CA PRO A 135 29.79 31.90 -26.83
C PRO A 135 30.13 32.79 -28.03
N ALA A 136 30.69 33.97 -27.75
CA ALA A 136 31.20 34.93 -28.73
C ALA A 136 32.39 34.37 -29.53
N PRO A 137 32.61 34.83 -30.78
CA PRO A 137 33.65 34.27 -31.64
C PRO A 137 35.04 34.79 -31.25
N MET A 138 35.99 33.86 -31.07
CA MET A 138 37.42 34.13 -31.01
C MET A 138 38.17 33.26 -32.05
N PRO A 139 39.36 33.70 -32.50
CA PRO A 139 39.89 33.41 -33.82
C PRO A 139 40.42 31.98 -33.98
N VAL A 140 40.32 31.48 -35.21
CA VAL A 140 40.68 30.14 -35.66
C VAL A 140 42.20 29.91 -35.58
N PRO A 141 42.67 28.90 -34.83
CA PRO A 141 44.01 28.36 -34.99
C PRO A 141 44.02 27.16 -35.95
N ALA A 142 45.14 27.01 -36.65
CA ALA A 142 45.43 26.04 -37.70
C ALA A 142 45.19 24.56 -37.32
N PRO A 143 44.93 23.66 -38.30
CA PRO A 143 44.50 22.30 -38.03
C PRO A 143 45.63 21.43 -37.46
N ALA A 144 45.35 20.79 -36.33
CA ALA A 144 46.19 19.74 -35.74
C ALA A 144 46.04 18.40 -36.49
N PRO A 145 47.07 17.55 -36.51
CA PRO A 145 47.07 16.29 -37.25
C PRO A 145 46.07 15.26 -36.69
N LYS A 146 45.55 14.45 -37.60
CA LYS A 146 44.48 13.44 -37.41
C LYS A 146 44.94 12.32 -36.45
N PRO A 147 44.19 12.02 -35.37
CA PRO A 147 44.49 10.87 -34.52
C PRO A 147 44.29 9.54 -35.27
N ALA A 148 45.15 8.57 -34.97
CA ALA A 148 45.10 7.21 -35.49
C ALA A 148 43.79 6.49 -35.08
N PRO A 149 43.32 5.50 -35.88
CA PRO A 149 42.10 4.76 -35.57
C PRO A 149 42.23 3.97 -34.26
N ALA A 150 41.26 4.12 -33.37
CA ALA A 150 41.14 3.29 -32.17
C ALA A 150 40.85 1.81 -32.55
N PRO A 151 41.38 0.83 -31.79
CA PRO A 151 41.14 -0.58 -32.05
C PRO A 151 39.65 -0.94 -31.93
N LYS A 152 39.19 -1.82 -32.82
CA LYS A 152 37.82 -2.35 -32.86
C LYS A 152 37.53 -3.11 -31.54
N PRO A 153 36.44 -2.81 -30.81
CA PRO A 153 36.06 -3.56 -29.62
C PRO A 153 35.88 -5.04 -29.93
N ALA A 154 36.40 -5.90 -29.05
CA ALA A 154 36.23 -7.34 -29.14
C ALA A 154 34.73 -7.73 -29.10
N PRO A 155 34.31 -8.80 -29.78
CA PRO A 155 32.92 -9.26 -29.76
C PRO A 155 32.47 -9.57 -28.33
N LYS A 156 31.34 -8.98 -27.93
CA LYS A 156 30.70 -9.26 -26.64
C LYS A 156 30.29 -10.75 -26.61
N PRO A 157 30.53 -11.49 -25.52
CA PRO A 157 30.11 -12.88 -25.39
C PRO A 157 28.61 -13.03 -25.67
N ALA A 158 28.25 -14.08 -26.42
CA ALA A 158 26.87 -14.37 -26.74
C ALA A 158 26.04 -14.51 -25.45
N PRO A 159 24.82 -13.93 -25.39
CA PRO A 159 23.93 -14.10 -24.24
C PRO A 159 23.69 -15.59 -23.97
N LYS A 160 23.88 -15.98 -22.71
CA LYS A 160 23.53 -17.33 -22.24
C LYS A 160 22.04 -17.56 -22.56
N PRO A 161 21.64 -18.75 -23.07
CA PRO A 161 20.24 -19.03 -23.40
C PRO A 161 19.34 -18.71 -22.21
N ALA A 162 18.27 -17.95 -22.45
CA ALA A 162 17.26 -17.66 -21.43
C ALA A 162 16.72 -18.98 -20.84
N PRO A 163 16.45 -19.04 -19.53
CA PRO A 163 15.79 -20.19 -18.93
C PRO A 163 14.53 -20.52 -19.72
N LYS A 164 14.36 -21.80 -20.05
CA LYS A 164 13.17 -22.32 -20.73
C LYS A 164 11.94 -21.86 -19.93
N PRO A 165 10.91 -21.26 -20.55
CA PRO A 165 9.70 -20.85 -19.85
C PRO A 165 9.19 -22.01 -19.00
N ALA A 166 8.86 -21.72 -17.74
CA ALA A 166 8.18 -22.70 -16.89
C ALA A 166 6.96 -23.23 -17.67
N PRO A 167 6.63 -24.53 -17.57
CA PRO A 167 5.46 -25.09 -18.23
C PRO A 167 4.25 -24.21 -17.89
N ILE A 168 3.62 -23.64 -18.91
CA ILE A 168 2.33 -22.98 -18.76
C ILE A 168 1.40 -24.08 -18.26
N ARG A 169 1.06 -24.05 -16.96
CA ARG A 169 -0.02 -24.91 -16.45
C ARG A 169 -1.26 -24.50 -17.24
N GLU A 170 -1.83 -25.45 -17.98
CA GLU A 170 -3.09 -25.22 -18.68
C GLU A 170 -4.12 -24.75 -17.65
N GLU A 171 -4.83 -23.70 -18.00
CA GLU A 171 -5.89 -23.16 -17.16
C GLU A 171 -6.99 -24.22 -17.01
N PRO A 172 -7.36 -24.61 -15.78
CA PRO A 172 -8.39 -25.63 -15.59
C PRO A 172 -9.72 -25.14 -16.16
N ALA A 173 -10.53 -26.09 -16.60
CA ALA A 173 -11.92 -25.81 -16.95
C ALA A 173 -12.61 -25.07 -15.79
N PRO A 174 -13.51 -24.10 -16.06
CA PRO A 174 -14.21 -23.37 -15.00
C PRO A 174 -14.83 -24.34 -13.99
N LEU A 175 -14.39 -24.24 -12.73
CA LEU A 175 -14.83 -25.07 -11.62
C LEU A 175 -15.49 -24.18 -10.58
N ARG A 176 -16.82 -24.30 -10.51
CA ARG A 176 -17.63 -23.62 -9.49
C ARG A 176 -17.74 -24.49 -8.26
N PHE A 177 -17.50 -23.93 -7.09
CA PHE A 177 -17.67 -24.62 -5.82
C PHE A 177 -18.54 -23.79 -4.88
N ILE A 178 -19.50 -24.45 -4.22
CA ILE A 178 -20.41 -23.81 -3.26
C ILE A 178 -20.17 -24.40 -1.88
N VAL A 179 -19.75 -23.56 -0.94
CA VAL A 179 -19.65 -23.89 0.47
C VAL A 179 -21.00 -23.61 1.13
N THR A 180 -21.63 -24.64 1.69
CA THR A 180 -22.94 -24.55 2.36
C THR A 180 -22.83 -24.79 3.88
N GLY A 181 -21.62 -24.77 4.44
CA GLY A 181 -21.35 -24.96 5.87
C GLY A 181 -19.85 -25.07 6.16
N SER A 182 -19.44 -24.84 7.40
CA SER A 182 -18.03 -24.74 7.82
C SER A 182 -17.21 -26.00 7.50
N THR A 183 -17.80 -27.20 7.62
CA THR A 183 -17.12 -28.48 7.32
C THR A 183 -16.75 -28.65 5.85
N LYS A 184 -17.43 -27.94 4.93
CA LYS A 184 -17.13 -28.00 3.49
C LYS A 184 -15.99 -27.07 3.07
N TRP A 185 -15.53 -26.18 3.96
CA TRP A 185 -14.42 -25.28 3.66
C TRP A 185 -13.13 -26.05 3.37
N THR A 186 -12.88 -27.14 4.09
CA THR A 186 -11.69 -28.00 3.89
C THR A 186 -11.74 -28.83 2.61
N ASP A 187 -12.94 -29.00 2.03
CA ASP A 187 -13.18 -29.83 0.84
C ASP A 187 -13.06 -29.03 -0.47
N VAL A 188 -12.85 -27.71 -0.37
CA VAL A 188 -12.73 -26.85 -1.55
C VAL A 188 -11.49 -27.24 -2.35
N SER A 189 -11.70 -27.61 -3.62
CA SER A 189 -10.61 -27.95 -4.54
C SER A 189 -9.66 -26.78 -4.75
N LEU A 190 -8.34 -27.04 -4.78
CA LEU A 190 -7.31 -26.05 -5.14
C LEU A 190 -7.45 -25.53 -6.59
N GLN A 191 -8.22 -26.21 -7.43
CA GLN A 191 -8.50 -25.82 -8.82
C GLN A 191 -9.78 -24.98 -8.95
N VAL A 192 -10.43 -24.60 -7.84
CA VAL A 192 -11.64 -23.77 -7.88
C VAL A 192 -11.37 -22.45 -8.62
N THR A 193 -12.25 -22.11 -9.56
CA THR A 193 -12.18 -20.85 -10.30
C THR A 193 -13.24 -19.87 -9.83
N ASP A 194 -14.37 -20.36 -9.32
CA ASP A 194 -15.47 -19.52 -8.84
C ASP A 194 -15.96 -20.09 -7.52
N LEU A 195 -15.76 -19.33 -6.44
CA LEU A 195 -16.08 -19.76 -5.09
C LEU A 195 -17.28 -18.99 -4.56
N THR A 196 -18.33 -19.71 -4.20
CA THR A 196 -19.51 -19.14 -3.53
C THR A 196 -19.59 -19.68 -2.11
N ILE A 197 -19.73 -18.79 -1.13
CA ILE A 197 -20.02 -19.13 0.27
C ILE A 197 -21.48 -18.78 0.53
N SER A 198 -22.29 -19.77 0.90
CA SER A 198 -23.69 -19.56 1.22
C SER A 198 -23.81 -18.73 2.50
N SER A 199 -24.92 -17.99 2.66
CA SER A 199 -25.16 -17.21 3.87
C SER A 199 -25.10 -18.07 5.15
N ASN A 200 -24.75 -17.46 6.27
CA ASN A 200 -24.64 -18.10 7.59
C ASN A 200 -23.56 -19.19 7.68
N CYS A 201 -22.55 -19.17 6.80
CA CYS A 201 -21.52 -20.19 6.76
C CYS A 201 -20.19 -19.71 7.36
N CYS A 202 -19.40 -20.67 7.85
CA CYS A 202 -18.00 -20.47 8.26
C CYS A 202 -17.79 -19.50 9.44
N ASN A 203 -18.79 -19.30 10.29
CA ASN A 203 -18.71 -18.38 11.43
C ASN A 203 -17.73 -18.84 12.53
N ASP A 204 -17.46 -20.14 12.60
CA ASP A 204 -16.50 -20.74 13.55
C ASP A 204 -15.04 -20.71 13.03
N LEU A 205 -14.80 -20.23 11.80
CA LEU A 205 -13.45 -20.13 11.24
C LEU A 205 -12.76 -18.88 11.77
N ASN A 206 -11.67 -19.08 12.51
CA ASN A 206 -10.84 -17.98 13.03
C ASN A 206 -9.91 -17.37 11.95
N ALA A 207 -9.61 -18.14 10.90
CA ALA A 207 -8.73 -17.73 9.83
C ALA A 207 -9.29 -18.17 8.47
N LEU A 208 -9.23 -17.26 7.49
CA LEU A 208 -9.67 -17.47 6.13
C LEU A 208 -8.44 -17.41 5.20
N ASP A 209 -7.97 -18.57 4.74
CA ASP A 209 -6.87 -18.66 3.77
C ASP A 209 -7.41 -18.87 2.36
N LEU A 210 -7.66 -17.76 1.66
CA LEU A 210 -8.06 -17.75 0.24
C LEU A 210 -6.85 -17.89 -0.70
N ASN A 211 -5.63 -17.61 -0.23
CA ASN A 211 -4.44 -17.48 -1.08
C ASN A 211 -3.99 -18.82 -1.66
N ARG A 212 -4.39 -19.93 -1.06
CA ARG A 212 -4.19 -21.28 -1.59
C ARG A 212 -4.94 -21.57 -2.90
N PHE A 213 -5.93 -20.76 -3.29
CA PHE A 213 -6.74 -20.95 -4.49
C PHE A 213 -6.20 -20.11 -5.66
N GLU A 214 -5.02 -20.46 -6.18
CA GLU A 214 -4.31 -19.70 -7.23
C GLU A 214 -5.10 -19.54 -8.55
N TRP A 215 -6.11 -20.39 -8.78
CA TRP A 215 -6.96 -20.39 -9.97
C TRP A 215 -8.23 -19.54 -9.83
N LEU A 216 -8.44 -18.96 -8.66
CA LEU A 216 -9.67 -18.27 -8.31
C LEU A 216 -9.83 -16.99 -9.14
N ARG A 217 -10.99 -16.87 -9.78
CA ARG A 217 -11.39 -15.75 -10.63
C ARG A 217 -12.53 -14.93 -10.02
N SER A 218 -13.41 -15.56 -9.23
CA SER A 218 -14.49 -14.86 -8.55
C SER A 218 -14.71 -15.40 -7.14
N ILE A 219 -15.02 -14.50 -6.21
CA ILE A 219 -15.47 -14.82 -4.86
C ILE A 219 -16.81 -14.14 -4.62
N GLU A 220 -17.81 -14.93 -4.23
CA GLU A 220 -19.09 -14.44 -3.72
C GLU A 220 -19.34 -15.02 -2.33
N ILE A 221 -19.27 -14.17 -1.31
CA ILE A 221 -19.60 -14.51 0.07
C ILE A 221 -21.03 -14.02 0.34
N GLY A 222 -21.88 -14.90 0.86
CA GLY A 222 -23.25 -14.60 1.26
C GLY A 222 -23.31 -13.66 2.46
N ASN A 223 -24.48 -13.59 3.08
CA ASN A 223 -24.70 -12.75 4.26
C ASN A 223 -24.28 -13.50 5.53
N GLU A 224 -23.91 -12.77 6.57
CA GLU A 224 -23.70 -13.33 7.92
C GLU A 224 -22.67 -14.48 7.97
N CYS A 225 -21.57 -14.34 7.23
CA CYS A 225 -20.48 -15.33 7.16
C CYS A 225 -19.23 -14.86 7.90
N PHE A 226 -18.36 -15.80 8.29
CA PHE A 226 -17.01 -15.52 8.80
C PHE A 226 -16.90 -14.60 10.04
N GLU A 227 -17.88 -14.65 10.94
CA GLU A 227 -17.96 -13.83 12.17
C GLU A 227 -16.66 -13.82 13.03
N SER A 228 -15.96 -14.96 13.13
CA SER A 228 -14.75 -15.08 13.96
C SER A 228 -13.44 -14.68 13.25
N VAL A 229 -13.47 -14.34 11.96
CA VAL A 229 -12.26 -13.98 11.21
C VAL A 229 -11.74 -12.61 11.66
N GLN A 230 -10.47 -12.56 12.04
CA GLN A 230 -9.80 -11.33 12.47
C GLN A 230 -9.17 -10.57 11.30
N THR A 231 -8.56 -11.30 10.36
CA THR A 231 -7.89 -10.70 9.21
C THR A 231 -8.50 -11.23 7.92
N PHE A 232 -9.04 -10.33 7.11
CA PHE A 232 -9.37 -10.63 5.72
C PHE A 232 -8.17 -10.25 4.85
N LYS A 233 -7.46 -11.25 4.32
CA LYS A 233 -6.28 -11.02 3.48
C LYS A 233 -6.34 -11.81 2.19
N ILE A 234 -6.25 -11.10 1.08
CA ILE A 234 -5.96 -11.66 -0.24
C ILE A 234 -4.66 -11.04 -0.75
N ASP A 235 -3.71 -11.88 -1.15
CA ASP A 235 -2.38 -11.47 -1.59
C ASP A 235 -1.89 -12.37 -2.73
N GLY A 236 -1.70 -11.81 -3.92
CA GLY A 236 -1.13 -12.54 -5.05
C GLY A 236 -2.12 -13.37 -5.88
N LEU A 237 -3.43 -13.26 -5.64
CA LEU A 237 -4.45 -13.93 -6.46
C LEU A 237 -4.64 -13.20 -7.81
N ASN A 238 -3.65 -13.33 -8.67
CA ASN A 238 -3.54 -12.60 -9.94
C ASN A 238 -4.59 -12.96 -11.00
N ARG A 239 -5.44 -13.95 -10.75
CA ARG A 239 -6.57 -14.32 -11.63
C ARG A 239 -7.91 -13.81 -11.10
N LEU A 240 -7.95 -13.35 -9.86
CA LEU A 240 -9.16 -12.89 -9.21
C LEU A 240 -9.62 -11.60 -9.88
N LYS A 241 -10.87 -11.58 -10.34
CA LYS A 241 -11.51 -10.46 -11.03
C LYS A 241 -12.55 -9.77 -10.18
N THR A 242 -13.33 -10.52 -9.42
CA THR A 242 -14.44 -9.98 -8.65
C THR A 242 -14.43 -10.51 -7.22
N ILE A 243 -14.69 -9.59 -6.28
CA ILE A 243 -14.98 -9.91 -4.88
C ILE A 243 -16.35 -9.31 -4.56
N LYS A 244 -17.25 -10.15 -4.07
CA LYS A 244 -18.55 -9.74 -3.56
C LYS A 244 -18.76 -10.34 -2.18
N ILE A 245 -19.11 -9.50 -1.20
CA ILE A 245 -19.36 -9.89 0.19
C ILE A 245 -20.75 -9.40 0.58
N GLY A 246 -21.59 -10.30 1.08
CA GLY A 246 -22.94 -10.00 1.56
C GLY A 246 -22.94 -9.30 2.93
N TYR A 247 -24.09 -8.78 3.34
CA TYR A 247 -24.22 -7.95 4.53
C TYR A 247 -23.91 -8.74 5.83
N ASN A 248 -23.45 -8.04 6.88
CA ASN A 248 -23.13 -8.61 8.20
C ASN A 248 -22.12 -9.77 8.18
N SER A 249 -21.30 -9.91 7.14
CA SER A 249 -20.24 -10.92 7.06
C SER A 249 -18.91 -10.34 7.52
N PHE A 250 -18.11 -11.07 8.31
CA PHE A 250 -16.87 -10.60 8.94
C PHE A 250 -17.08 -9.62 10.10
N THR A 251 -18.16 -9.77 10.88
CA THR A 251 -18.36 -8.97 12.11
C THR A 251 -19.01 -9.81 13.21
N GLN A 252 -18.65 -9.53 14.46
CA GLN A 252 -19.40 -9.96 15.66
C GLN A 252 -20.38 -8.87 16.13
N VAL A 253 -20.31 -7.67 15.55
CA VAL A 253 -21.08 -6.49 15.91
C VAL A 253 -22.08 -6.18 14.79
N LYS A 254 -23.04 -7.10 14.59
CA LYS A 254 -24.04 -6.99 13.52
C LYS A 254 -24.95 -5.77 13.71
N TYR A 255 -25.25 -5.07 12.62
CA TYR A 255 -26.11 -3.87 12.59
C TYR A 255 -25.64 -2.69 13.46
N ASP A 256 -24.41 -2.73 13.95
CA ASP A 256 -23.80 -1.68 14.76
C ASP A 256 -22.32 -1.55 14.39
N CYS A 257 -21.53 -0.75 15.11
CA CYS A 257 -20.11 -0.52 14.88
C CYS A 257 -19.26 -0.98 16.07
N GLY A 258 -18.07 -1.50 15.78
CA GLY A 258 -17.08 -1.92 16.77
C GLY A 258 -15.71 -1.29 16.50
N ASN A 259 -14.87 -1.22 17.52
CA ASN A 259 -13.54 -0.62 17.46
C ASN A 259 -12.43 -1.63 17.76
N ASP A 260 -12.45 -2.78 17.09
CA ASP A 260 -11.40 -3.80 17.27
C ASP A 260 -10.20 -3.48 16.35
N LYS A 261 -9.15 -2.94 16.96
CA LYS A 261 -7.90 -2.56 16.27
C LYS A 261 -7.07 -3.75 15.81
N TRP A 262 -7.37 -4.96 16.29
CA TRP A 262 -6.69 -6.17 15.86
C TRP A 262 -7.26 -6.74 14.57
N LYS A 263 -8.48 -6.32 14.18
CA LYS A 263 -9.12 -6.76 12.96
C LYS A 263 -8.71 -5.90 11.76
N SER A 264 -8.28 -6.54 10.67
CA SER A 264 -7.66 -5.86 9.53
C SER A 264 -8.06 -6.43 8.17
N PHE A 265 -8.05 -5.57 7.15
CA PHE A 265 -8.50 -5.86 5.80
C PHE A 265 -7.44 -5.49 4.77
N HIS A 266 -7.00 -6.48 3.99
CA HIS A 266 -5.91 -6.33 3.03
C HIS A 266 -6.24 -7.03 1.70
N ILE A 267 -6.18 -6.29 0.60
CA ILE A 267 -6.17 -6.86 -0.74
C ILE A 267 -4.94 -6.33 -1.49
N LEU A 268 -3.99 -7.21 -1.73
CA LEU A 268 -2.65 -6.89 -2.19
C LEU A 268 -2.33 -7.70 -3.45
N ASN A 269 -1.57 -7.11 -4.37
CA ASN A 269 -0.94 -7.82 -5.49
C ASN A 269 -1.93 -8.69 -6.30
N CYS A 270 -3.13 -8.18 -6.57
CA CYS A 270 -4.13 -8.86 -7.39
C CYS A 270 -4.24 -8.16 -8.75
N GLU A 271 -3.41 -8.60 -9.69
CA GLU A 271 -3.22 -7.90 -10.98
C GLU A 271 -4.47 -7.87 -11.86
N SER A 272 -5.37 -8.84 -11.74
CA SER A 272 -6.60 -8.92 -12.55
C SER A 272 -7.86 -8.43 -11.84
N LEU A 273 -7.77 -7.92 -10.61
CA LEU A 273 -8.96 -7.56 -9.84
C LEU A 273 -9.63 -6.33 -10.46
N GLU A 274 -10.89 -6.47 -10.86
CA GLU A 274 -11.67 -5.46 -11.59
C GLU A 274 -12.66 -4.73 -10.66
N SER A 275 -13.28 -5.43 -9.70
CA SER A 275 -14.28 -4.81 -8.80
C SER A 275 -14.33 -5.42 -7.40
N ILE A 276 -14.53 -4.55 -6.40
CA ILE A 276 -14.80 -4.93 -5.00
C ILE A 276 -16.19 -4.46 -4.62
N GLN A 277 -17.02 -5.37 -4.09
CA GLN A 277 -18.35 -5.08 -3.55
C GLN A 277 -18.47 -5.66 -2.14
N ILE A 278 -18.82 -4.81 -1.18
CA ILE A 278 -18.99 -5.18 0.23
C ILE A 278 -20.36 -4.72 0.72
N GLY A 279 -21.15 -5.63 1.29
CA GLY A 279 -22.46 -5.35 1.85
C GLY A 279 -22.41 -4.57 3.17
N GLN A 280 -23.54 -4.02 3.58
CA GLN A 280 -23.68 -3.26 4.82
C GLN A 280 -23.23 -4.07 6.04
N TYR A 281 -22.61 -3.41 7.01
CA TYR A 281 -22.18 -3.98 8.29
C TYR A 281 -21.22 -5.17 8.22
N SER A 282 -20.61 -5.46 7.08
CA SER A 282 -19.74 -6.63 6.92
C SER A 282 -18.52 -6.52 7.84
N PHE A 283 -17.75 -5.45 7.72
CA PHE A 283 -16.54 -5.22 8.50
C PHE A 283 -16.77 -4.14 9.55
N SER A 284 -17.90 -4.22 10.27
CA SER A 284 -18.33 -3.13 11.14
C SER A 284 -17.52 -3.01 12.44
N ASP A 285 -16.84 -4.06 12.87
CA ASP A 285 -15.92 -4.07 14.00
C ASP A 285 -14.44 -4.01 13.60
N PHE A 286 -14.13 -3.89 12.29
CA PHE A 286 -12.77 -3.73 11.79
C PHE A 286 -12.29 -2.28 11.94
N ALA A 287 -11.40 -2.06 12.92
CA ALA A 287 -10.81 -0.76 13.20
C ALA A 287 -9.27 -0.74 13.09
N GLY A 288 -8.66 -1.83 12.60
CA GLY A 288 -7.24 -1.90 12.27
C GLY A 288 -6.94 -1.38 10.86
N ASP A 289 -5.97 -2.03 10.21
CA ASP A 289 -5.52 -1.61 8.89
C ASP A 289 -6.56 -1.90 7.80
N PHE A 290 -6.73 -0.94 6.88
CA PHE A 290 -7.45 -1.11 5.63
C PHE A 290 -6.50 -0.79 4.47
N GLU A 291 -6.16 -1.81 3.67
CA GLU A 291 -5.16 -1.69 2.63
C GLU A 291 -5.61 -2.27 1.29
N LEU A 292 -5.55 -1.43 0.26
CA LEU A 292 -5.67 -1.82 -1.14
C LEU A 292 -4.39 -1.41 -1.88
N LYS A 293 -3.61 -2.38 -2.37
CA LYS A 293 -2.31 -2.10 -2.99
C LYS A 293 -2.01 -3.00 -4.17
N ASN A 294 -1.36 -2.45 -5.20
CA ASN A 294 -0.96 -3.19 -6.41
C ASN A 294 -2.15 -3.86 -7.09
N LEU A 295 -3.20 -3.08 -7.37
CA LEU A 295 -4.44 -3.51 -8.04
C LEU A 295 -4.61 -2.74 -9.37
N PRO A 296 -3.72 -2.95 -10.35
CA PRO A 296 -3.65 -2.11 -11.55
C PRO A 296 -4.92 -2.16 -12.40
N GLN A 297 -5.72 -3.22 -12.33
CA GLN A 297 -6.96 -3.37 -13.11
C GLN A 297 -8.22 -2.99 -12.34
N LEU A 298 -8.12 -2.53 -11.09
CA LEU A 298 -9.29 -2.23 -10.27
C LEU A 298 -10.03 -1.02 -10.85
N GLN A 299 -11.31 -1.19 -11.17
CA GLN A 299 -12.16 -0.19 -11.80
C GLN A 299 -13.19 0.40 -10.85
N SER A 300 -13.71 -0.39 -9.91
CA SER A 300 -14.74 0.08 -8.98
C SER A 300 -14.58 -0.47 -7.57
N ILE A 301 -14.85 0.39 -6.59
CA ILE A 301 -14.99 0.04 -5.18
C ILE A 301 -16.39 0.45 -4.74
N GLN A 302 -17.16 -0.52 -4.25
CA GLN A 302 -18.44 -0.29 -3.60
C GLN A 302 -18.44 -0.92 -2.21
N ILE A 303 -18.67 -0.11 -1.18
CA ILE A 303 -18.77 -0.56 0.21
C ILE A 303 -20.06 0.01 0.79
N GLY A 304 -21.02 -0.86 1.09
CA GLY A 304 -22.37 -0.47 1.46
C GLY A 304 -23.19 0.10 0.30
N THR A 305 -24.31 0.72 0.65
CA THR A 305 -25.22 1.40 -0.28
C THR A 305 -25.46 2.81 0.22
N VAL A 306 -25.42 3.80 -0.67
CA VAL A 306 -25.68 5.21 -0.34
C VAL A 306 -27.12 5.37 0.16
N GLY A 307 -27.31 6.06 1.29
CA GLY A 307 -28.61 6.25 1.92
C GLY A 307 -29.10 5.05 2.73
N SER A 308 -28.20 4.13 3.08
CA SER A 308 -28.47 3.03 4.00
C SER A 308 -27.29 2.90 4.95
N ASP A 309 -27.61 2.73 6.23
CA ASP A 309 -26.63 2.48 7.28
C ASP A 309 -25.72 1.32 6.89
N SER A 310 -24.41 1.57 6.91
CA SER A 310 -23.41 0.58 6.52
C SER A 310 -22.39 0.33 7.60
N ALA A 311 -21.92 1.37 8.32
CA ALA A 311 -20.94 1.27 9.41
C ALA A 311 -19.67 0.43 9.12
N ASN A 312 -19.36 0.17 7.85
CA ASN A 312 -18.21 -0.63 7.46
C ASN A 312 -16.93 0.14 7.77
N PHE A 313 -15.98 -0.54 8.41
CA PHE A 313 -14.67 0.02 8.74
C PHE A 313 -14.75 1.32 9.53
N TYR A 314 -15.75 1.46 10.42
CA TYR A 314 -16.14 2.72 11.07
C TYR A 314 -14.90 3.55 11.48
N PHE A 315 -14.11 3.05 12.43
CA PHE A 315 -12.94 3.76 12.98
C PHE A 315 -11.66 3.67 12.13
N SER A 316 -11.67 2.99 11.00
CA SER A 316 -10.48 2.79 10.17
C SER A 316 -10.16 4.02 9.31
N SER A 317 -8.89 4.17 8.93
CA SER A 317 -8.48 5.16 7.94
C SER A 317 -8.77 4.67 6.52
N PHE A 318 -9.18 5.59 5.63
CA PHE A 318 -9.41 5.27 4.23
C PHE A 318 -8.26 5.78 3.36
N VAL A 319 -7.39 4.86 2.92
CA VAL A 319 -6.16 5.21 2.20
C VAL A 319 -6.10 4.47 0.87
N ILE A 320 -6.36 5.19 -0.22
CA ILE A 320 -6.32 4.69 -1.58
C ILE A 320 -5.32 5.48 -2.41
N ARG A 321 -4.33 4.78 -2.95
CA ARG A 321 -3.22 5.38 -3.72
C ARG A 321 -2.89 4.55 -4.95
N ASP A 322 -2.43 5.22 -5.99
CA ASP A 322 -1.72 4.61 -7.12
C ASP A 322 -2.53 3.48 -7.81
N LEU A 323 -3.85 3.65 -7.92
CA LEU A 323 -4.74 2.75 -8.66
C LEU A 323 -5.09 3.37 -10.02
N PRO A 324 -4.33 3.05 -11.09
CA PRO A 324 -4.38 3.80 -12.34
C PRO A 324 -5.70 3.67 -13.11
N ASN A 325 -6.42 2.55 -12.94
CA ASN A 325 -7.67 2.27 -13.65
C ASN A 325 -8.94 2.44 -12.79
N LEU A 326 -8.82 2.90 -11.54
CA LEU A 326 -9.97 3.08 -10.67
C LEU A 326 -10.83 4.22 -11.20
N GLN A 327 -12.11 3.94 -11.49
CA GLN A 327 -13.06 4.86 -12.12
C GLN A 327 -14.09 5.40 -11.13
N SER A 328 -14.54 4.57 -10.19
CA SER A 328 -15.58 4.95 -9.23
C SER A 328 -15.33 4.44 -7.82
N ILE A 329 -15.70 5.27 -6.85
CA ILE A 329 -15.76 4.93 -5.42
C ILE A 329 -17.18 5.23 -4.94
N THR A 330 -17.84 4.23 -4.36
CA THR A 330 -19.16 4.34 -3.75
C THR A 330 -19.10 3.83 -2.31
N LEU A 331 -19.40 4.68 -1.34
CA LEU A 331 -19.39 4.33 0.09
C LEU A 331 -20.77 4.61 0.69
N GLY A 332 -21.34 3.66 1.42
CA GLY A 332 -22.62 3.77 2.12
C GLY A 332 -22.53 4.58 3.41
N ASP A 333 -23.64 4.71 4.12
CA ASP A 333 -23.72 5.59 5.30
C ASP A 333 -22.81 5.07 6.43
N ASP A 334 -22.15 5.99 7.12
CA ASP A 334 -21.20 5.73 8.21
C ASP A 334 -19.99 4.85 7.84
N THR A 335 -19.71 4.64 6.54
CA THR A 335 -18.51 3.92 6.09
C THR A 335 -17.26 4.76 6.32
N PHE A 336 -16.25 4.21 7.01
CA PHE A 336 -15.04 4.94 7.46
C PHE A 336 -15.39 6.24 8.24
N ARG A 337 -16.37 6.16 9.14
CA ARG A 337 -16.75 7.27 10.01
C ARG A 337 -15.85 7.38 11.25
N LEU A 338 -15.37 8.58 11.52
CA LEU A 338 -14.29 8.85 12.50
C LEU A 338 -12.92 8.37 12.01
N SER A 339 -12.73 8.41 10.69
CA SER A 339 -11.43 8.19 10.06
C SER A 339 -10.39 9.19 10.57
N LEU A 340 -9.20 8.69 10.91
CA LEU A 340 -8.05 9.53 11.27
C LEU A 340 -7.37 10.10 10.02
N SER A 341 -7.26 9.30 8.96
CA SER A 341 -6.65 9.73 7.71
C SER A 341 -7.47 9.26 6.52
N THR A 342 -7.96 10.23 5.74
CA THR A 342 -8.60 9.98 4.46
C THR A 342 -7.68 10.47 3.35
N ILE A 343 -7.17 9.53 2.54
CA ILE A 343 -6.20 9.79 1.48
C ILE A 343 -6.71 9.18 0.18
N ILE A 344 -6.89 10.03 -0.83
CA ILE A 344 -7.35 9.65 -2.17
C ILE A 344 -6.40 10.30 -3.17
N GLU A 345 -5.42 9.53 -3.67
CA GLU A 345 -4.33 10.12 -4.45
C GLU A 345 -3.80 9.30 -5.60
N ASN A 346 -3.31 10.01 -6.62
CA ASN A 346 -2.72 9.40 -7.82
C ASN A 346 -3.68 8.42 -8.51
N LEU A 347 -4.92 8.86 -8.71
CA LEU A 347 -5.99 8.08 -9.34
C LEU A 347 -6.37 8.75 -10.66
N PRO A 348 -5.55 8.61 -11.72
CA PRO A 348 -5.72 9.35 -12.96
C PRO A 348 -7.02 9.02 -13.69
N SER A 349 -7.60 7.82 -13.49
CA SER A 349 -8.85 7.42 -14.14
C SER A 349 -10.10 7.67 -13.30
N LEU A 350 -9.98 8.18 -12.07
CA LEU A 350 -11.11 8.33 -11.17
C LEU A 350 -12.05 9.41 -11.68
N GLN A 351 -13.31 9.06 -11.91
CA GLN A 351 -14.33 9.94 -12.50
C GLN A 351 -15.36 10.41 -11.47
N SER A 352 -15.75 9.53 -10.53
CA SER A 352 -16.82 9.82 -9.58
C SER A 352 -16.57 9.26 -8.18
N ILE A 353 -16.92 10.05 -7.17
CA ILE A 353 -17.01 9.63 -5.77
C ILE A 353 -18.44 9.86 -5.29
N GLN A 354 -19.08 8.80 -4.78
CA GLN A 354 -20.42 8.85 -4.18
C GLN A 354 -20.35 8.39 -2.72
N LEU A 355 -20.89 9.21 -1.81
CA LEU A 355 -20.75 9.03 -0.37
C LEU A 355 -22.12 9.04 0.30
N GLY A 356 -22.31 8.13 1.24
CA GLY A 356 -23.44 8.09 2.15
C GLY A 356 -23.37 9.18 3.22
N PHE A 357 -24.35 9.17 4.11
CA PHE A 357 -24.39 10.05 5.27
C PHE A 357 -23.18 9.77 6.19
N SER A 358 -22.43 10.81 6.56
CA SER A 358 -21.24 10.74 7.41
C SER A 358 -20.11 9.80 6.93
N ALA A 359 -20.17 9.30 5.70
CA ALA A 359 -19.07 8.50 5.12
C ALA A 359 -17.80 9.36 5.01
N LEU A 360 -16.64 8.81 5.40
CA LEU A 360 -15.36 9.54 5.46
C LEU A 360 -15.39 10.79 6.36
N GLN A 361 -16.23 10.82 7.40
CA GLN A 361 -16.16 11.84 8.45
C GLN A 361 -14.88 11.66 9.28
N GLY A 362 -14.17 12.76 9.54
CA GLY A 362 -12.95 12.74 10.35
C GLY A 362 -13.22 12.60 11.84
N SER A 363 -12.34 11.93 12.57
CA SER A 363 -12.42 11.77 14.03
C SER A 363 -12.51 13.12 14.77
N TYR A 364 -13.47 13.27 15.68
CA TYR A 364 -13.65 14.48 16.50
C TYR A 364 -12.79 14.50 17.76
N ASP A 365 -12.30 13.34 18.18
CA ASP A 365 -11.45 13.19 19.35
C ASP A 365 -9.96 13.41 19.04
N ASP A 366 -9.59 13.39 17.76
CA ASP A 366 -8.21 13.53 17.31
C ASP A 366 -7.99 14.79 16.46
N ASP A 367 -7.09 15.66 16.93
CA ASP A 367 -6.76 16.90 16.25
C ASP A 367 -5.86 16.73 15.00
N SER A 368 -5.39 15.51 14.74
CA SER A 368 -4.61 15.14 13.55
C SER A 368 -5.46 14.60 12.39
N ALA A 369 -6.78 14.48 12.57
CA ALA A 369 -7.71 14.02 11.53
C ALA A 369 -7.48 14.77 10.21
N SER A 370 -7.17 14.04 9.13
CA SER A 370 -6.69 14.63 7.87
C SER A 370 -7.46 14.16 6.65
N LEU A 371 -7.66 15.07 5.70
CA LEU A 371 -8.19 14.79 4.37
C LEU A 371 -7.20 15.26 3.31
N ILE A 372 -6.70 14.31 2.52
CA ILE A 372 -5.77 14.57 1.43
C ILE A 372 -6.39 14.01 0.15
N MET A 373 -6.60 14.90 -0.82
CA MET A 373 -6.97 14.51 -2.18
C MET A 373 -5.98 15.13 -3.15
N ARG A 374 -5.27 14.31 -3.93
CA ARG A 374 -4.29 14.84 -4.89
C ARG A 374 -4.20 14.06 -6.18
N ASN A 375 -3.88 14.73 -7.28
CA ASN A 375 -3.65 14.12 -8.58
C ASN A 375 -4.86 13.29 -9.04
N LEU A 376 -6.01 13.95 -9.13
CA LEU A 376 -7.29 13.39 -9.57
C LEU A 376 -7.75 14.13 -10.85
N PRO A 377 -6.96 14.09 -11.94
CA PRO A 377 -7.17 14.93 -13.11
C PRO A 377 -8.51 14.68 -13.81
N ASN A 378 -9.04 13.45 -13.77
CA ASN A 378 -10.30 13.10 -14.44
C ASN A 378 -11.52 13.09 -13.52
N LEU A 379 -11.38 13.52 -12.27
CA LEU A 379 -12.50 13.54 -11.33
C LEU A 379 -13.49 14.63 -11.70
N THR A 380 -14.73 14.23 -12.04
CA THR A 380 -15.78 15.14 -12.50
C THR A 380 -16.92 15.31 -11.51
N SER A 381 -17.14 14.33 -10.62
CA SER A 381 -18.25 14.34 -9.65
C SER A 381 -17.83 13.88 -8.26
N ILE A 382 -18.20 14.66 -7.25
CA ILE A 382 -18.21 14.24 -5.84
C ILE A 382 -19.59 14.58 -5.26
N THR A 383 -20.30 13.55 -4.77
CA THR A 383 -21.61 13.72 -4.15
C THR A 383 -21.69 12.98 -2.82
N SER A 384 -22.33 13.60 -1.84
CA SER A 384 -22.62 13.05 -0.51
C SER A 384 -24.08 13.28 -0.15
N VAL A 385 -24.67 12.35 0.61
CA VAL A 385 -25.96 12.54 1.29
C VAL A 385 -25.87 13.65 2.33
N GLY A 386 -24.76 13.71 3.07
CA GLY A 386 -24.48 14.75 4.07
C GLY A 386 -23.38 14.35 5.04
N TRP A 387 -22.73 15.33 5.67
CA TRP A 387 -21.73 15.12 6.73
C TRP A 387 -20.48 14.32 6.34
N SER A 388 -20.32 13.93 5.07
CA SER A 388 -19.05 13.40 4.56
C SER A 388 -17.96 14.47 4.58
N PHE A 389 -16.70 14.07 4.75
CA PHE A 389 -15.59 15.03 4.89
C PHE A 389 -15.84 16.10 5.98
N ASN A 390 -16.69 15.81 6.95
CA ASN A 390 -16.90 16.65 8.11
C ASN A 390 -15.76 16.44 9.10
N ASN A 391 -15.36 17.51 9.79
CA ASN A 391 -14.38 17.47 10.85
C ASN A 391 -12.92 17.03 10.49
N PRO A 392 -12.41 17.12 9.24
CA PRO A 392 -10.97 17.05 9.03
C PRO A 392 -10.32 18.31 9.60
N ARG A 393 -9.28 18.16 10.40
CA ARG A 393 -8.51 19.28 10.99
C ARG A 393 -7.51 19.85 9.99
N VAL A 394 -6.97 18.98 9.15
CA VAL A 394 -6.02 19.31 8.08
C VAL A 394 -6.62 18.90 6.74
N VAL A 395 -6.73 19.85 5.82
CA VAL A 395 -7.20 19.59 4.45
C VAL A 395 -6.09 19.96 3.46
N LYS A 396 -5.80 19.04 2.53
CA LYS A 396 -4.90 19.26 1.39
C LYS A 396 -5.56 18.80 0.09
N LEU A 397 -5.74 19.72 -0.84
CA LEU A 397 -6.38 19.47 -2.14
C LEU A 397 -5.48 19.95 -3.28
N GLU A 398 -5.06 19.05 -4.16
CA GLU A 398 -4.04 19.38 -5.17
C GLU A 398 -4.33 18.69 -6.49
N ASN A 399 -4.30 19.43 -7.60
CA ASN A 399 -4.47 18.88 -8.95
C ASN A 399 -5.79 18.09 -9.12
N ILE A 400 -6.90 18.80 -8.93
CA ILE A 400 -8.29 18.32 -9.13
C ILE A 400 -9.05 19.34 -10.03
N PRO A 401 -8.59 19.56 -11.28
CA PRO A 401 -9.04 20.69 -12.09
C PRO A 401 -10.45 20.52 -12.69
N ASN A 402 -10.89 19.28 -12.93
CA ASN A 402 -12.04 18.99 -13.80
C ASN A 402 -13.37 18.73 -13.07
N LEU A 403 -13.44 19.05 -11.78
CA LEU A 403 -14.60 18.77 -10.96
C LEU A 403 -15.77 19.72 -11.28
N ARG A 404 -16.90 19.16 -11.72
CA ARG A 404 -18.09 19.89 -12.20
C ARG A 404 -19.32 19.71 -11.31
N ILE A 405 -19.52 18.51 -10.78
CA ILE A 405 -20.66 18.17 -9.93
C ILE A 405 -20.15 18.04 -8.50
N VAL A 406 -20.52 18.97 -7.63
CA VAL A 406 -20.16 18.93 -6.21
C VAL A 406 -21.41 19.10 -5.36
N LYS A 407 -21.78 18.04 -4.63
CA LYS A 407 -22.86 18.06 -3.65
C LYS A 407 -22.31 17.54 -2.34
N LEU A 408 -21.93 18.43 -1.44
CA LEU A 408 -21.23 18.11 -0.19
C LEU A 408 -21.89 18.84 0.99
N PRO A 409 -23.15 18.51 1.33
CA PRO A 409 -23.83 19.17 2.44
C PRO A 409 -23.14 18.83 3.75
N ASP A 410 -22.95 19.86 4.59
CA ASP A 410 -22.30 19.76 5.91
C ASP A 410 -20.85 19.21 5.89
N SER A 411 -20.19 19.24 4.74
CA SER A 411 -18.76 18.91 4.61
C SER A 411 -17.85 20.05 5.07
N PHE A 412 -16.56 19.74 5.29
CA PHE A 412 -15.50 20.71 5.63
C PHE A 412 -15.78 21.59 6.86
N LYS A 413 -16.65 21.15 7.77
CA LYS A 413 -16.81 21.79 9.07
C LYS A 413 -15.59 21.51 9.94
N ARG A 414 -15.24 22.45 10.82
CA ARG A 414 -14.15 22.34 11.82
C ARG A 414 -12.74 22.12 11.23
N VAL A 415 -12.51 22.60 9.99
CA VAL A 415 -11.17 22.70 9.39
C VAL A 415 -10.38 23.80 10.11
N ARG A 416 -9.23 23.43 10.68
CA ARG A 416 -8.34 24.39 11.37
C ARG A 416 -7.22 24.90 10.48
N SER A 417 -6.71 24.04 9.60
CA SER A 417 -5.60 24.38 8.71
C SER A 417 -5.92 23.96 7.27
N LYS A 418 -5.77 24.92 6.35
CA LYS A 418 -5.81 24.70 4.91
C LYS A 418 -4.37 24.78 4.40
N LYS A 419 -3.82 23.66 3.96
CA LYS A 419 -2.50 23.56 3.28
C LYS A 419 -2.75 23.27 1.78
N PRO A 420 -1.76 23.51 0.90
CA PRO A 420 -1.99 24.19 -0.38
C PRO A 420 -3.17 23.61 -1.17
N ILE A 421 -4.20 24.44 -1.33
CA ILE A 421 -5.22 24.25 -2.37
C ILE A 421 -4.58 24.75 -3.66
N SER A 422 -4.36 23.86 -4.62
CA SER A 422 -3.66 24.22 -5.86
C SER A 422 -4.18 23.43 -7.05
N ASN A 423 -4.45 24.14 -8.15
CA ASN A 423 -5.06 23.54 -9.35
C ASN A 423 -6.33 22.72 -9.03
N VAL A 424 -7.25 23.32 -8.28
CA VAL A 424 -8.54 22.74 -7.90
C VAL A 424 -9.67 23.51 -8.58
N SER A 425 -10.76 22.84 -8.93
CA SER A 425 -11.91 23.52 -9.54
C SER A 425 -12.49 24.61 -8.62
N SER A 426 -13.00 25.69 -9.22
CA SER A 426 -13.55 26.83 -8.48
C SER A 426 -14.75 26.49 -7.59
N ILE A 427 -15.45 25.39 -7.89
CA ILE A 427 -16.61 24.94 -7.11
C ILE A 427 -16.13 24.36 -5.79
N LEU A 428 -15.09 23.52 -5.82
CA LEU A 428 -14.52 22.91 -4.61
C LEU A 428 -13.75 23.94 -3.78
N ASP A 429 -13.03 24.85 -4.43
CA ASP A 429 -12.29 25.93 -3.75
C ASP A 429 -13.21 26.82 -2.90
N ARG A 430 -14.45 27.08 -3.35
CA ARG A 430 -15.44 27.87 -2.58
C ARG A 430 -16.07 27.12 -1.41
N LEU A 431 -16.06 25.79 -1.43
CA LEU A 431 -16.70 24.95 -0.42
C LEU A 431 -15.80 24.71 0.80
N VAL A 432 -14.49 24.73 0.58
CA VAL A 432 -13.46 24.39 1.59
C VAL A 432 -13.06 25.63 2.33
#